data_AF-A0A7S3SW70-F1
#
_entry.id   AF-A0A7S3SW70-F1
#
_cell.length_a   1.000
_cell.length_b   1.000
_cell.length_c   1.000
_cell.angle_alpha   90.00
_cell.angle_beta   90.00
_cell.angle_gamma   90.00
#
_symmetry.space_group_name_H-M   'P 1'
#
loop_
_entity.id
_entity.type
_entity.pdbx_description
1 polymer ?
#
loop_
_entity_poly.entity_id
_entity_poly.type
_entity_poly.pdbx_seq_one_letter_code
_entity_poly.pdbx_strand_id
1 'polypeptide(L)'
;SDRTSLGVDVDVSNGKELIIDKVQEHGLVADWNKLKPESQLRVNDVVVAVNGVKGNAELMTTEVANNQVLEFVVCRTTPKRMDTAVCHSWCDTNCVRGTFGKKLVSQ
;
A
#
# COMPACT_ATOMS: atom_id res chain seq x y z
N SER A 1 -23.74 4.14 10.77
CA SER A 1 -22.76 3.03 10.65
C SER A 1 -22.13 3.14 9.30
N ASP A 2 -21.33 4.17 9.15
CA ASP A 2 -20.79 4.63 7.89
C ASP A 2 -19.43 3.95 7.77
N ARG A 3 -19.47 2.68 7.36
CA ARG A 3 -18.25 1.94 7.05
C ARG A 3 -17.66 2.60 5.81
N THR A 4 -16.80 3.59 6.01
CA THR A 4 -16.06 4.23 4.93
C THR A 4 -15.22 3.14 4.28
N SER A 5 -15.65 2.67 3.11
CA SER A 5 -14.91 1.70 2.34
C SER A 5 -13.55 2.32 2.00
N LEU A 6 -12.46 1.62 2.31
CA LEU A 6 -11.11 2.09 1.98
C LEU A 6 -10.97 2.40 0.49
N GLY A 7 -11.79 1.76 -0.37
CA GLY A 7 -11.71 1.93 -1.81
C GLY A 7 -10.55 1.17 -2.43
N VAL A 8 -10.11 0.07 -1.83
CA VAL A 8 -9.10 -0.84 -2.39
C VAL A 8 -9.53 -2.29 -2.23
N ASP A 9 -9.13 -3.10 -3.20
CA ASP A 9 -9.14 -4.55 -3.11
C ASP A 9 -7.73 -5.03 -2.76
N VAL A 10 -7.63 -5.95 -1.82
CA VAL A 10 -6.35 -6.46 -1.32
C VAL A 10 -6.29 -7.98 -1.40
N ASP A 11 -5.20 -8.50 -1.94
CA ASP A 11 -4.84 -9.90 -1.81
C ASP A 11 -4.19 -10.15 -0.44
N VAL A 12 -4.74 -11.14 0.26
CA VAL A 12 -4.28 -11.59 1.58
C VAL A 12 -3.77 -13.03 1.56
N SER A 13 -3.55 -13.59 0.35
CA SER A 13 -3.23 -15.00 0.16
C SER A 13 -1.91 -15.43 0.83
N ASN A 14 -1.00 -14.48 1.07
CA ASN A 14 0.25 -14.71 1.80
C ASN A 14 0.09 -14.77 3.34
N GLY A 15 -1.08 -14.39 3.87
CA GLY A 15 -1.41 -14.38 5.31
C GLY A 15 -0.66 -13.36 6.17
N LYS A 16 0.27 -12.58 5.62
CA LYS A 16 1.22 -11.72 6.35
C LYS A 16 1.12 -10.25 5.99
N GLU A 17 0.81 -9.94 4.74
CA GLU A 17 0.88 -8.63 4.07
C GLU A 17 -0.39 -8.43 3.24
N LEU A 18 -0.84 -7.18 3.07
CA LEU A 18 -1.97 -6.88 2.17
C LEU A 18 -1.41 -6.32 0.87
N ILE A 19 -1.59 -7.05 -0.24
CA ILE A 19 -1.12 -6.60 -1.56
C ILE A 19 -2.28 -5.90 -2.24
N ILE A 20 -2.09 -4.67 -2.70
CA ILE A 20 -3.16 -3.94 -3.40
C ILE A 20 -3.34 -4.54 -4.79
N ASP A 21 -4.46 -5.22 -5.02
CA ASP A 21 -4.85 -5.77 -6.33
C ASP A 21 -5.54 -4.69 -7.18
N LYS A 22 -6.41 -3.90 -6.55
CA LYS A 22 -7.17 -2.85 -7.23
C LYS A 22 -7.36 -1.62 -6.35
N VAL A 23 -7.23 -0.45 -6.95
CA VAL A 23 -7.64 0.82 -6.34
C VAL A 23 -8.91 1.29 -7.02
N GLN A 24 -9.96 1.54 -6.23
CA GLN A 24 -11.23 2.07 -6.72
C GLN A 24 -11.13 3.58 -6.92
N GLU A 25 -12.02 4.14 -7.74
CA GLU A 25 -12.07 5.59 -8.02
C GLU A 25 -12.67 6.42 -6.86
N HIS A 26 -13.29 5.74 -5.90
CA HIS A 26 -13.93 6.30 -4.71
C HIS A 26 -13.48 5.56 -3.44
N GLY A 27 -13.51 6.25 -2.30
CA GLY A 27 -13.07 5.74 -1.00
C GLY A 27 -11.83 6.46 -0.46
N LEU A 28 -11.45 6.15 0.79
CA LEU A 28 -10.37 6.85 1.51
C LEU A 28 -9.04 6.85 0.75
N VAL A 29 -8.69 5.73 0.12
CA VAL A 29 -7.46 5.60 -0.66
C VAL A 29 -7.54 6.44 -1.94
N ALA A 30 -8.69 6.51 -2.60
CA ALA A 30 -8.87 7.33 -3.79
C ALA A 30 -8.70 8.82 -3.47
N ASP A 31 -9.30 9.28 -2.36
CA ASP A 31 -9.18 10.67 -1.91
C ASP A 31 -7.75 10.99 -1.48
N TRP A 32 -7.09 10.07 -0.77
CA TRP A 32 -5.66 10.20 -0.46
C TRP A 32 -4.80 10.31 -1.71
N ASN A 33 -5.03 9.45 -2.71
CA ASN A 33 -4.27 9.46 -3.94
C ASN A 33 -4.40 10.79 -4.69
N LYS A 34 -5.59 11.41 -4.67
CA LYS A 34 -5.85 12.74 -5.23
C LYS A 34 -5.13 13.84 -4.44
N LEU A 35 -5.14 13.76 -3.12
CA LEU A 35 -4.51 14.75 -2.23
C LEU A 35 -2.98 14.64 -2.17
N LYS A 36 -2.43 13.44 -2.35
CA LYS A 36 -1.00 13.12 -2.16
C LYS A 36 -0.44 12.30 -3.34
N PRO A 37 -0.27 12.91 -4.53
CA PRO A 37 0.21 12.20 -5.72
C PRO A 37 1.62 11.60 -5.56
N GLU A 38 2.50 12.22 -4.78
CA GLU A 38 3.84 11.71 -4.43
C GLU A 38 3.78 10.40 -3.60
N SER A 39 2.76 10.31 -2.76
CA SER A 39 2.53 9.22 -1.80
C SER A 39 1.28 8.42 -2.16
N GLN A 40 0.90 8.40 -3.43
CA GLN A 40 -0.27 7.63 -3.89
C GLN A 40 -0.04 6.12 -3.68
N LEU A 41 -1.08 5.41 -3.29
CA LEU A 41 -1.16 3.96 -3.26
C LEU A 41 -1.51 3.46 -4.67
N ARG A 42 -0.78 2.46 -5.13
CA ARG A 42 -0.95 1.88 -6.46
C ARG A 42 -1.20 0.38 -6.37
N VAL A 43 -1.73 -0.17 -7.45
CA VAL A 43 -1.75 -1.62 -7.64
C VAL A 43 -0.32 -2.17 -7.54
N ASN A 44 -0.17 -3.32 -6.88
CA ASN A 44 1.09 -3.96 -6.46
C ASN A 44 1.84 -3.30 -5.30
N ASP A 45 1.33 -2.22 -4.71
CA ASP A 45 1.88 -1.76 -3.43
C ASP A 45 1.58 -2.79 -2.33
N VAL A 46 2.56 -3.01 -1.45
CA VAL A 46 2.44 -4.00 -0.37
C VAL A 46 2.30 -3.28 0.95
N VAL A 47 1.15 -3.41 1.59
CA VAL A 47 0.93 -2.95 2.96
C VAL A 47 1.54 -3.98 3.91
N VAL A 48 2.60 -3.55 4.60
CA VAL A 48 3.34 -4.38 5.55
C VAL A 48 2.90 -4.16 6.99
N ALA A 49 2.23 -3.03 7.27
CA ALA A 49 1.62 -2.78 8.57
C ALA A 49 0.39 -1.85 8.49
N VAL A 50 -0.55 -2.00 9.42
CA VAL A 50 -1.69 -1.11 9.64
C VAL A 50 -1.78 -0.81 11.14
N ASN A 51 -1.76 0.46 11.55
CA ASN A 51 -1.81 0.88 12.96
C ASN A 51 -0.76 0.17 13.86
N GLY A 52 0.42 -0.12 13.29
CA GLY A 52 1.48 -0.86 13.98
C GLY A 52 1.33 -2.38 13.99
N VAL A 53 0.17 -2.91 13.59
CA VAL A 53 -0.04 -4.35 13.37
C VAL A 53 0.63 -4.76 12.06
N LYS A 54 1.47 -5.80 12.09
CA LYS A 54 2.24 -6.30 10.94
C LYS A 54 2.37 -7.81 10.96
N GLY A 55 2.58 -8.41 9.78
CA GLY A 55 2.87 -9.85 9.65
C GLY A 55 1.68 -10.77 9.90
N ASN A 56 0.47 -10.22 9.97
CA ASN A 56 -0.78 -10.96 10.07
C ASN A 56 -1.89 -10.20 9.32
N ALA A 57 -2.29 -10.71 8.16
CA ALA A 57 -3.25 -10.06 7.29
C ALA A 57 -4.64 -9.92 7.93
N GLU A 58 -5.09 -10.91 8.70
CA GLU A 58 -6.40 -10.87 9.38
C GLU A 58 -6.45 -9.80 10.48
N LEU A 59 -5.38 -9.66 11.24
CA LEU A 59 -5.31 -8.59 12.25
C LEU A 59 -5.23 -7.21 11.59
N MET A 60 -4.51 -7.08 10.47
CA MET A 60 -4.46 -5.83 9.72
C MET A 60 -5.83 -5.45 9.11
N THR A 61 -6.58 -6.41 8.55
CA THR A 61 -7.95 -6.14 8.05
C THR A 61 -8.92 -5.82 9.19
N THR A 62 -8.71 -6.41 10.37
CA THR A 62 -9.45 -6.06 11.59
C THR A 62 -9.18 -4.61 12.01
N GLU A 63 -7.93 -4.16 11.98
CA GLU A 63 -7.58 -2.77 12.28
C GLU A 63 -8.25 -1.79 11.31
N VAL A 64 -8.25 -2.14 10.02
CA VAL A 64 -8.95 -1.39 8.96
C VAL A 64 -10.44 -1.25 9.25
N ALA A 65 -11.08 -2.32 9.73
CA ALA A 65 -12.52 -2.33 9.96
C ALA A 65 -12.95 -1.60 11.25
N ASN A 66 -12.08 -1.57 12.27
CA ASN A 66 -12.42 -1.07 13.61
C ASN A 66 -11.93 0.36 13.89
N ASN A 67 -10.99 0.89 13.11
CA ASN A 67 -10.45 2.22 13.34
C ASN A 67 -10.83 3.20 12.23
N GLN A 68 -11.20 4.42 12.63
CA GLN A 68 -11.44 5.55 11.73
C GLN A 68 -10.13 6.21 11.25
N VAL A 69 -9.05 6.02 12.01
CA VAL A 69 -7.71 6.49 11.68
C VAL A 69 -6.83 5.28 11.45
N LEU A 70 -6.23 5.20 10.26
CA LEU A 70 -5.44 4.07 9.81
C LEU A 70 -4.04 4.54 9.40
N GLU A 71 -3.03 4.06 10.10
CA GLU A 71 -1.63 4.26 9.74
C GLU A 71 -1.11 3.06 8.94
N PHE A 72 -1.02 3.22 7.62
CA PHE A 72 -0.48 2.23 6.70
C PHE A 72 1.02 2.38 6.55
N VAL A 73 1.77 1.32 6.79
CA VAL A 73 3.17 1.22 6.35
C VAL A 73 3.18 0.44 5.06
N VAL A 74 3.61 1.10 3.98
CA VAL A 74 3.60 0.52 2.64
C VAL A 74 5.01 0.39 2.12
N CYS A 75 5.33 -0.80 1.64
CA CYS A 75 6.53 -1.09 0.91
C CYS A 75 6.23 -0.96 -0.59
N ARG A 76 6.83 0.04 -1.23
CA ARG A 76 6.81 0.11 -2.69
C ARG A 76 7.96 -0.74 -3.21
N THR A 77 7.64 -1.80 -3.94
CA THR A 77 8.58 -2.27 -4.93
C THR A 77 8.55 -1.23 -6.04
N THR A 78 9.62 -0.45 -6.20
CA THR A 78 9.78 0.26 -7.47
C THR A 78 9.62 -0.80 -8.55
N PRO A 79 8.77 -0.61 -9.58
CA PRO A 79 8.88 -1.47 -10.74
C PRO A 79 10.37 -1.45 -11.09
N LYS A 80 10.98 -2.63 -11.25
CA LYS A 80 12.22 -2.67 -12.03
C LYS A 80 11.88 -1.85 -13.25
N ARG A 81 12.57 -0.72 -13.38
CA ARG A 81 12.45 0.12 -14.56
C ARG A 81 12.81 -0.84 -15.67
N MET A 82 11.80 -1.40 -16.31
CA MET A 82 11.99 -2.20 -17.51
C MET A 82 12.08 -1.13 -18.59
N ASP A 83 13.12 -0.32 -18.47
CA ASP A 83 13.61 0.47 -19.56
C ASP A 83 14.21 -0.54 -20.53
N THR A 84 13.42 -0.93 -21.54
CA THR A 84 13.90 -1.69 -22.69
C THR A 84 14.86 -0.86 -23.55
N ALA A 85 15.73 -0.05 -22.96
CA ALA A 85 16.71 0.71 -23.71
C ALA A 85 17.94 1.04 -22.85
N VAL A 86 18.94 0.17 -23.01
CA VAL A 86 20.37 0.51 -23.03
C VAL A 86 20.98 0.94 -21.70
N CYS A 87 21.70 0.02 -21.04
CA CYS A 87 23.15 0.15 -20.96
C CYS A 87 23.81 -1.15 -20.48
N HIS A 88 24.81 -1.55 -21.24
CA HIS A 88 25.76 -2.60 -20.87
C HIS A 88 26.49 -2.24 -19.57
N SER A 89 26.82 -3.29 -18.82
CA SER A 89 27.94 -3.38 -17.89
C SER A 89 27.78 -2.70 -16.52
N TRP A 90 27.53 -3.56 -15.53
CA TRP A 90 27.93 -3.45 -14.11
C TRP A 90 27.26 -2.34 -13.29
N CYS A 91 26.18 -2.70 -12.60
CA CYS A 91 26.04 -2.30 -11.20
C CYS A 91 25.19 -3.31 -10.42
N ASP A 92 25.86 -3.86 -9.41
CA ASP A 92 25.36 -4.67 -8.32
C ASP A 92 24.13 -4.11 -7.61
N THR A 93 23.29 -5.04 -7.15
CA THR A 93 22.59 -5.01 -5.86
C THR A 93 22.05 -3.66 -5.39
N ASN A 94 20.79 -3.34 -5.74
CA ASN A 94 20.00 -2.51 -4.83
C ASN A 94 18.50 -2.79 -4.98
N CYS A 95 18.05 -3.81 -4.24
CA CYS A 95 16.65 -3.96 -3.88
C CYS A 95 16.29 -2.86 -2.88
N VAL A 96 16.04 -1.64 -3.35
CA VAL A 96 15.53 -0.55 -2.52
C VAL A 96 14.06 -0.82 -2.21
N ARG A 97 13.81 -1.62 -1.17
CA ARG A 97 12.50 -1.67 -0.50
C ARG A 97 12.29 -0.36 0.25
N GLY A 98 11.75 0.64 -0.43
CA GLY A 98 11.31 1.87 0.22
C GLY A 98 10.05 1.60 1.03
N THR A 99 10.15 1.66 2.36
CA THR A 99 8.98 1.67 3.24
C THR A 99 8.60 3.11 3.55
N PHE A 100 7.33 3.46 3.35
CA PHE A 100 6.80 4.79 3.69
C PHE A 100 5.53 4.61 4.53
N GLY A 101 5.49 5.25 5.69
CA GLY A 101 4.31 5.32 6.55
C GLY A 101 3.31 6.37 6.06
N LYS A 102 2.03 6.05 6.07
CA LYS A 102 0.92 6.89 5.59
C LYS A 102 -0.20 6.87 6.63
N LYS A 103 -0.63 8.04 7.09
CA LYS A 103 -1.77 8.15 8.01
C LYS A 103 -3.01 8.58 7.22
N LEU A 104 -3.93 7.64 7.03
CA LEU A 104 -5.26 7.85 6.48
C LEU A 104 -6.22 8.18 7.63
N VAL A 105 -6.96 9.28 7.50
CA VAL A 105 -7.96 9.71 8.48
C VAL A 105 -9.28 9.76 7.74
N SER A 106 -10.28 8.99 8.15
CA SER A 106 -11.65 9.23 7.70
C SER A 106 -12.15 10.51 8.35
N GLN A 107 -12.60 11.49 7.54
CA GLN A 107 -13.30 12.67 8.05
C GLN A 107 -14.67 12.33 8.61
#